data_AF-A0A1H4DIS5-F1
#
_entry.id   AF-A0A1H4DIS5-F1
#
_cell.length_a   1.000
_cell.length_b   1.000
_cell.length_c   1.000
_cell.angle_alpha   90.00
_cell.angle_beta   90.00
_cell.angle_gamma   90.00
#
_symmetry.space_group_name_H-M   'P 1'
#
loop_
_entity.id
_entity.type
_entity.pdbx_description
1 polymer ?
#
loop_
_entity_poly.entity_id
_entity_poly.type
_entity_poly.pdbx_seq_one_letter_code
_entity_poly.pdbx_strand_id
1 'polypeptide(L)'
;MELKIFWTDFARDELRKNFSYLKENASPKVAKNENRKIVLETLRLKKLPEIGQVEPRLSNKSKEFRYLVHQTYKIIYWINKEK
;
A
#
# COMPACT_ATOMS: atom_id res chain seq x y z
N MET A 1 0.62 -19.14 -10.12
CA MET A 1 1.47 -18.93 -8.93
C MET A 1 1.06 -17.59 -8.33
N GLU A 2 0.65 -17.54 -7.07
CA GLU A 2 0.16 -16.30 -6.44
C GLU A 2 1.27 -15.71 -5.56
N LEU A 3 1.55 -14.41 -5.69
CA LEU A 3 2.52 -13.74 -4.84
C LEU A 3 1.98 -13.51 -3.43
N LYS A 4 2.88 -13.58 -2.44
CA LYS A 4 2.57 -13.21 -1.06
C LYS A 4 2.85 -11.73 -0.84
N ILE A 5 1.95 -11.06 -0.11
CA ILE A 5 2.11 -9.65 0.25
C ILE A 5 2.71 -9.58 1.65
N PHE A 6 3.79 -8.80 1.77
CA PHE A 6 4.41 -8.46 3.04
C PHE A 6 4.32 -6.95 3.24
N TRP A 7 3.95 -6.54 4.45
CA TRP A 7 3.90 -5.14 4.85
C TRP A 7 5.16 -4.79 5.62
N THR A 8 5.88 -3.75 5.18
CA THR A 8 7.01 -3.22 5.94
C THR A 8 6.53 -2.57 7.23
N ASP A 9 7.43 -2.42 8.21
CA ASP A 9 7.16 -1.63 9.41
C ASP A 9 6.67 -0.22 9.06
N PHE A 10 7.37 0.43 8.13
CA PHE A 10 6.98 1.74 7.61
C PHE A 10 5.52 1.76 7.10
N ALA A 11 5.14 0.81 6.26
CA ALA A 11 3.78 0.77 5.71
C ALA A 11 2.72 0.49 6.80
N ARG A 12 3.05 -0.34 7.80
CA ARG A 12 2.17 -0.59 8.95
C ARG A 12 1.98 0.66 9.79
N ASP A 13 3.04 1.42 10.01
CA ASP A 13 2.98 2.66 10.80
C ASP A 13 2.21 3.76 10.08
N GLU A 14 2.36 3.90 8.76
CA GLU A 14 1.54 4.83 7.97
C GLU A 14 0.04 4.47 8.02
N LEU A 15 -0.33 3.19 7.94
CA LEU A 15 -1.71 2.76 8.13
C LEU A 15 -2.26 3.07 9.53
N ARG A 16 -1.42 2.98 10.57
CA ARG A 16 -1.79 3.34 11.95
C ARG A 16 -1.96 4.85 12.12
N LYS A 17 -1.10 5.67 11.51
CA LYS A 17 -1.23 7.13 11.50
C LYS A 17 -2.51 7.57 10.82
N ASN A 18 -2.79 7.04 9.62
CA ASN A 18 -4.01 7.33 8.88
C ASN A 18 -5.27 6.93 9.66
N PHE A 19 -5.23 5.76 10.31
CA PHE A 19 -6.32 5.31 11.19
C PHE A 19 -6.54 6.28 12.35
N SER A 20 -5.47 6.66 13.05
CA SER A 20 -5.56 7.54 14.23
C SER A 20 -6.12 8.91 13.84
N TYR A 21 -5.62 9.48 12.74
CA TYR A 21 -6.13 10.73 12.18
C TYR A 21 -7.62 10.66 11.84
N LEU A 22 -8.06 9.64 11.10
CA LEU A 22 -9.48 9.48 10.74
C LEU A 22 -10.37 9.16 11.93
N LYS A 23 -9.83 8.46 12.95
CA LYS A 23 -10.54 8.17 14.18
C LYS A 23 -10.84 9.46 14.94
N GLU A 24 -9.89 10.37 15.01
CA GLU A 24 -10.01 11.67 15.69
C GLU A 24 -10.86 12.66 14.90
N ASN A 25 -10.68 12.73 13.58
CA ASN A 25 -11.29 13.77 12.73
C ASN A 25 -12.62 13.36 12.06
N ALA A 26 -12.97 12.07 12.05
CA ALA A 26 -14.21 11.59 11.43
C ALA A 26 -14.96 10.60 12.33
N SER A 27 -14.53 9.34 12.39
CA SER A 27 -15.06 8.35 13.33
C SER A 27 -14.24 7.05 13.29
N PRO A 28 -14.28 6.22 14.36
CA PRO A 28 -13.68 4.89 14.34
C PRO A 28 -14.17 3.99 13.19
N LYS A 29 -15.45 4.14 12.80
CA LYS A 29 -16.06 3.38 11.70
C LYS A 29 -15.44 3.78 10.35
N VAL A 30 -15.28 5.08 10.10
CA VAL A 30 -14.64 5.61 8.89
C VAL A 30 -13.18 5.15 8.83
N ALA A 31 -12.43 5.31 9.92
CA ALA A 31 -11.04 4.88 10.01
C ALA A 31 -10.85 3.39 9.69
N LYS A 32 -11.71 2.52 10.25
CA LYS A 32 -11.68 1.08 10.00
C LYS A 32 -12.04 0.74 8.54
N ASN A 33 -13.02 1.42 7.97
CA ASN A 33 -13.44 1.20 6.58
C ASN A 33 -12.34 1.61 5.60
N GLU A 34 -11.71 2.76 5.78
CA GLU A 34 -10.63 3.22 4.88
C GLU A 34 -9.42 2.29 4.92
N ASN A 35 -8.95 1.90 6.11
CA ASN A 35 -7.88 0.91 6.22
C ASN A 35 -8.23 -0.41 5.55
N ARG A 36 -9.48 -0.88 5.70
CA ARG A 36 -9.93 -2.11 5.05
C ARG A 36 -9.89 -1.97 3.52
N LYS A 37 -10.34 -0.85 2.96
CA LYS A 37 -10.31 -0.61 1.51
C LYS A 37 -8.88 -0.61 0.96
N ILE A 38 -7.94 0.05 1.65
CA ILE A 38 -6.52 0.05 1.28
C ILE A 38 -5.97 -1.38 1.25
N VAL A 39 -6.20 -2.16 2.32
CA VAL A 39 -5.74 -3.55 2.39
C VAL A 39 -6.35 -4.40 1.27
N LEU A 40 -7.66 -4.27 1.01
CA LEU A 40 -8.34 -5.00 -0.06
C LEU A 40 -7.77 -4.66 -1.44
N GLU A 41 -7.45 -3.39 -1.71
CA GLU A 41 -6.84 -2.97 -2.97
C GLU A 41 -5.49 -3.68 -3.19
N THR A 42 -4.68 -3.84 -2.15
CA THR A 42 -3.39 -4.54 -2.27
C THR A 42 -3.53 -5.99 -2.69
N LEU A 43 -4.66 -6.66 -2.40
CA LEU A 43 -4.85 -8.07 -2.77
C LEU A 43 -4.80 -8.32 -4.28
N ARG A 44 -5.10 -7.31 -5.10
CA ARG A 44 -4.95 -7.40 -6.57
C ARG A 44 -3.51 -7.66 -7.00
N LEU A 45 -2.53 -7.17 -6.21
CA LEU A 45 -1.09 -7.34 -6.47
C LEU A 45 -0.65 -8.80 -6.41
N LYS A 46 -1.40 -9.67 -5.72
CA LYS A 46 -1.10 -11.09 -5.66
C LYS A 46 -1.14 -11.79 -7.03
N LYS A 47 -2.07 -11.34 -7.89
CA LYS A 47 -2.30 -11.89 -9.23
C LYS A 47 -1.70 -11.03 -10.32
N LEU A 48 -1.73 -9.71 -10.12
CA LEU A 48 -1.23 -8.72 -11.06
C LEU A 48 -0.24 -7.83 -10.29
N PRO A 49 1.02 -8.24 -10.12
CA PRO A 49 1.99 -7.44 -9.38
C PRO A 49 2.51 -6.22 -10.16
N GLU A 50 2.33 -6.17 -11.48
CA GLU A 50 2.90 -5.14 -12.35
C GLU A 50 1.89 -4.07 -12.80
N ILE A 51 0.64 -4.11 -12.31
CA ILE A 51 -0.41 -3.13 -12.64
C ILE A 51 -0.05 -1.72 -12.14
N GLY A 52 0.81 -1.63 -11.11
CA GLY A 52 1.27 -0.34 -10.63
C GLY A 52 2.27 0.30 -11.56
N GLN A 53 2.15 1.62 -11.70
CA GLN A 53 3.09 2.46 -12.42
C GLN A 53 4.41 2.53 -11.65
N VAL A 54 5.54 2.59 -12.36
CA VAL A 54 6.85 2.81 -11.76
C VAL A 54 6.86 4.17 -11.05
N GLU A 55 7.41 4.24 -9.84
CA GLU A 55 7.51 5.48 -9.05
C GLU A 55 8.76 6.27 -9.46
N PRO A 56 8.64 7.34 -10.27
CA PRO A 56 9.80 8.05 -10.79
C PRO A 56 10.62 8.72 -9.68
N ARG A 57 9.98 9.11 -8.56
CA ARG A 57 10.66 9.76 -7.43
C ARG A 57 11.54 8.81 -6.61
N LEU A 58 11.39 7.51 -6.81
CA LEU A 58 12.17 6.46 -6.13
C LEU A 58 13.04 5.67 -7.10
N SER A 59 13.20 6.16 -8.34
CA SER A 59 14.00 5.51 -9.39
C SER A 59 15.48 5.37 -9.06
N ASN A 60 16.00 6.17 -8.12
CA ASN A 60 17.38 6.11 -7.64
C ASN A 60 17.62 5.03 -6.56
N LYS A 61 16.59 4.30 -6.13
CA LYS A 61 16.74 3.21 -5.16
C LYS A 61 17.12 1.92 -5.88
N SER A 62 17.76 1.01 -5.15
CA SER A 62 18.17 -0.31 -5.68
C SER A 62 17.00 -1.20 -6.13
N LYS A 63 15.79 -0.90 -5.67
CA LYS A 63 14.56 -1.64 -5.98
C LYS A 63 13.69 -0.81 -6.92
N GLU A 64 13.06 -1.48 -7.88
CA GLU A 64 12.03 -0.87 -8.72
C GLU A 64 10.74 -0.70 -7.91
N PHE A 65 10.55 0.52 -7.40
CA PHE A 65 9.31 0.88 -6.72
C PHE A 65 8.20 1.17 -7.73
N ARG A 66 7.01 0.71 -7.38
CA ARG A 66 5.75 0.92 -8.10
C ARG A 66 4.71 1.50 -7.16
N TYR A 67 3.69 2.12 -7.72
CA TYR A 67 2.56 2.61 -6.94
C TYR A 67 1.20 2.29 -7.55
N LEU A 68 0.21 2.18 -6.67
CA LEU A 68 -1.21 2.26 -7.00
C LEU A 68 -1.81 3.49 -6.33
N VAL A 69 -2.71 4.16 -7.03
CA VAL A 69 -3.55 5.21 -6.42
C VAL A 69 -4.86 4.58 -6.00
N HIS A 70 -5.17 4.69 -4.70
CA HIS A 70 -6.45 4.29 -4.15
C HIS A 70 -7.06 5.47 -3.43
N GLN A 71 -8.10 6.07 -4.04
CA GLN A 71 -8.70 7.32 -3.58
C GLN A 71 -7.63 8.43 -3.47
N THR A 72 -7.41 8.99 -2.27
CA THR A 72 -6.40 10.00 -1.98
C THR A 72 -5.05 9.42 -1.53
N TYR A 73 -4.94 8.10 -1.42
CA TYR A 73 -3.72 7.42 -0.96
C TYR A 73 -2.91 6.86 -2.11
N LYS A 74 -1.58 6.95 -1.97
CA LYS A 74 -0.63 6.25 -2.82
C LYS A 74 -0.07 5.03 -2.07
N ILE A 75 -0.32 3.84 -2.59
CA ILE A 75 0.24 2.58 -2.08
C ILE A 75 1.53 2.31 -2.82
N ILE A 76 2.68 2.42 -2.15
CA ILE A 76 4.01 2.21 -2.73
C ILE A 76 4.49 0.80 -2.37
N TYR A 77 4.99 0.06 -3.35
CA TYR A 77 5.48 -1.31 -3.18
C TYR A 77 6.62 -1.63 -4.14
N TRP A 78 7.28 -2.77 -3.93
CA TRP A 78 8.21 -3.35 -4.90
C TRP A 78 7.94 -4.86 -4.98
N ILE A 79 8.33 -5.47 -6.09
CA ILE A 79 8.22 -6.92 -6.27
C ILE A 79 9.55 -7.54 -5.82
N ASN A 80 9.51 -8.45 -4.85
CA ASN A 80 10.71 -9.23 -4.52
C ASN A 80 10.94 -10.28 -5.61
N LYS A 81 11.99 -10.08 -6.42
CA LYS A 81 12.39 -11.01 -7.50
C LYS A 81 13.47 -11.99 -7.05
N GLU A 82 13.98 -11.85 -5.83
CA GLU A 82 14.95 -12.79 -5.26
C GLU A 82 14.24 -14.09 -4.87
N LYS A 83 14.84 -15.23 -5.22
CA LYS A 83 14.33 -16.59 -4.94
C LYS A 83 14.61 -17.00 -3.51
#